data_AF-A0AAX4J539-F1
#
_entry.id   AF-A0AAX4J539-F1
#
_cell.length_a   1.000
_cell.length_b   1.000
_cell.length_c   1.000
_cell.angle_alpha   90.00
_cell.angle_beta   90.00
_cell.angle_gamma   90.00
#
_symmetry.space_group_name_H-M   'P 1'
#
loop_
_entity.id
_entity.type
_entity.pdbx_description
1 polymer ?
#
loop_
_entity_poly.entity_id
_entity_poly.type
_entity_poly.pdbx_seq_one_letter_code
_entity_poly.pdbx_strand_id
1 'polypeptide(L)'
;MMFKFIKLNTLSQKYHSLPMAESESDNHGHRSSDESDLPLMKELSCHKNESRTLGFFGNMKSAMKNPMFIVSFLFFQIGVGSLFLAWHHSHRFNARFKDISMHSPLLDRIQIPLVPRKSYAQYGMGGPEIWRAEPSEEVDKAWERVTAEYLFPVKESDIKAMRKDPSVVVPMPENHKIDGETTYMAKSAVYHNIHCLDYIRKAVYHDHYYPNGTDDNPFHAYHTAHCIMILFEHLTCSGDPGVYLFRWMEEFNRPIADTNIWRQCWDFETVMEEHNEKAVKDMTETDVRKPHGVKSVPAPDGVMNIIRNYQRTHPDYDPGQ
;
A
#
# COMPACT_ATOMS: atom_id res chain seq x y z
N MET A 1 15.98 -51.18 -22.44
CA MET A 1 15.26 -50.51 -21.34
C MET A 1 14.14 -49.69 -21.97
N MET A 2 12.90 -50.22 -21.96
CA MET A 2 11.72 -49.62 -22.59
C MET A 2 11.19 -48.48 -21.72
N PHE A 3 11.16 -47.25 -22.23
CA PHE A 3 10.42 -46.15 -21.62
C PHE A 3 9.02 -46.07 -22.25
N LYS A 4 7.99 -46.35 -21.44
CA LYS A 4 6.58 -46.13 -21.77
C LYS A 4 6.28 -44.62 -21.72
N PHE A 5 5.82 -44.05 -22.82
CA PHE A 5 5.21 -42.73 -22.86
C PHE A 5 3.81 -42.78 -22.22
N ILE A 6 3.61 -42.00 -21.16
CA ILE A 6 2.28 -41.72 -20.62
C ILE A 6 1.75 -40.47 -21.34
N LYS A 7 0.66 -40.64 -22.11
CA LYS A 7 -0.12 -39.53 -22.69
C LYS A 7 -0.94 -38.88 -21.57
N LEU A 8 -0.63 -37.64 -21.22
CA LEU A 8 -1.51 -36.77 -20.45
C LEU A 8 -2.41 -35.99 -21.43
N ASN A 9 -3.71 -36.30 -21.40
CA ASN A 9 -4.75 -35.50 -22.02
C ASN A 9 -4.98 -34.24 -21.17
N THR A 10 -4.54 -33.09 -21.63
CA THR A 10 -4.96 -31.79 -21.08
C THR A 10 -6.08 -31.21 -21.94
N LEU A 11 -7.25 -31.08 -21.33
CA LEU A 11 -8.38 -30.31 -21.86
C LEU A 11 -7.96 -28.83 -21.97
N SER A 12 -7.77 -28.37 -23.19
CA SER A 12 -7.58 -26.95 -23.52
C SER A 12 -8.90 -26.22 -23.33
N GLN A 13 -9.01 -25.40 -22.28
CA GLN A 13 -10.06 -24.41 -22.16
C GLN A 13 -9.64 -23.16 -22.93
N LYS A 14 -10.30 -22.94 -24.07
CA LYS A 14 -10.08 -21.83 -24.99
C LYS A 14 -10.35 -20.48 -24.31
N TYR A 15 -9.35 -19.61 -24.24
CA TYR A 15 -9.57 -18.18 -24.12
C TYR A 15 -10.03 -17.64 -25.48
N HIS A 16 -11.19 -16.99 -25.52
CA HIS A 16 -11.70 -16.29 -26.68
C HIS A 16 -10.89 -15.00 -26.91
N SER A 17 -10.19 -14.94 -28.05
CA SER A 17 -9.60 -13.72 -28.59
C SER A 17 -10.68 -12.81 -29.18
N LEU A 18 -10.61 -11.51 -28.85
CA LEU A 18 -11.38 -10.45 -29.51
C LEU A 18 -10.65 -9.99 -30.80
N PRO A 19 -11.40 -9.54 -31.83
CA PRO A 19 -10.87 -9.39 -33.19
C PRO A 19 -9.98 -8.16 -33.36
N MET A 20 -8.95 -8.31 -34.20
CA MET A 20 -8.14 -7.22 -34.74
C MET A 20 -8.96 -6.39 -35.71
N ALA A 21 -8.92 -5.06 -35.54
CA ALA A 21 -9.36 -4.11 -36.54
C ALA A 21 -8.15 -3.65 -37.37
N GLU A 22 -8.25 -3.83 -38.68
CA GLU A 22 -7.39 -3.20 -39.68
C GLU A 22 -7.58 -1.68 -39.64
N SER A 23 -6.50 -0.92 -39.82
CA SER A 23 -6.59 0.50 -40.17
C SER A 23 -5.63 0.80 -41.30
N GLU A 24 -6.22 1.31 -42.37
CA GLU A 24 -5.63 1.74 -43.63
C GLU A 24 -4.57 2.84 -43.46
N SER A 25 -3.66 2.86 -44.42
CA SER A 25 -2.70 3.91 -44.69
C SER A 25 -3.41 5.21 -45.07
N ASP A 26 -3.01 6.34 -44.51
CA ASP A 26 -3.12 7.61 -45.22
C ASP A 26 -1.95 8.55 -44.98
N ASN A 27 -1.60 9.21 -46.07
CA ASN A 27 -0.35 9.83 -46.42
C ASN A 27 -0.51 11.35 -46.29
N HIS A 28 0.25 12.02 -45.42
CA HIS A 28 0.32 13.49 -45.46
C HIS A 28 1.76 13.99 -45.46
N GLY A 29 2.10 14.57 -46.61
CA GLY A 29 3.40 15.09 -46.96
C GLY A 29 3.72 16.46 -46.35
N HIS A 30 5.01 16.76 -46.47
CA HIS A 30 5.66 18.03 -46.19
C HIS A 30 4.93 19.24 -46.79
N ARG A 31 4.85 20.32 -45.99
CA ARG A 31 4.95 21.67 -46.55
C ARG A 31 5.53 22.65 -45.52
N SER A 32 6.80 22.99 -45.74
CA SER A 32 7.41 24.23 -45.31
C SER A 32 6.95 25.36 -46.26
N SER A 33 6.78 26.56 -45.72
CA SER A 33 6.92 27.81 -46.46
C SER A 33 7.20 28.94 -45.49
N ASP A 34 8.44 29.43 -45.54
CA ASP A 34 8.91 30.66 -44.94
C ASP A 34 8.29 31.91 -45.59
N GLU A 35 8.43 33.02 -44.84
CA GLU A 35 8.64 34.40 -45.31
C GLU A 35 7.47 35.27 -45.80
N SER A 36 7.22 36.39 -45.10
CA SER A 36 7.47 37.75 -45.64
C SER A 36 7.05 38.87 -44.66
N ASP A 37 8.07 39.63 -44.19
CA ASP A 37 8.22 41.07 -43.93
C ASP A 37 7.06 42.04 -43.55
N LEU A 38 7.41 42.88 -42.57
CA LEU A 38 6.92 44.18 -42.02
C LEU A 38 6.57 45.30 -43.05
N PRO A 39 6.05 46.54 -42.68
CA PRO A 39 5.57 47.10 -41.39
C PRO A 39 4.30 48.02 -41.44
N LEU A 40 3.86 48.47 -40.25
CA LEU A 40 3.27 49.80 -39.91
C LEU A 40 1.86 50.18 -40.43
N MET A 41 0.86 50.14 -39.53
CA MET A 41 -0.16 51.21 -39.48
C MET A 41 -0.43 51.66 -38.04
N LYS A 42 -0.24 52.96 -37.87
CA LYS A 42 -0.39 53.80 -36.69
C LYS A 42 -1.86 54.18 -36.52
N GLU A 43 -2.28 54.31 -35.27
CA GLU A 43 -3.48 55.02 -34.79
C GLU A 43 -4.86 54.51 -35.23
N LEU A 44 -5.46 53.68 -34.36
CA LEU A 44 -6.87 53.87 -34.00
C LEU A 44 -6.94 54.20 -32.51
N SER A 45 -7.28 55.46 -32.25
CA SER A 45 -7.70 56.00 -30.97
C SER A 45 -8.75 55.09 -30.31
N CYS A 46 -8.44 54.54 -29.13
CA CYS A 46 -9.45 54.00 -28.23
C CYS A 46 -9.56 54.96 -27.03
N HIS A 47 -10.70 55.67 -26.97
CA HIS A 47 -11.10 56.48 -25.83
C HIS A 47 -11.00 55.67 -24.53
N LYS A 48 -10.14 56.12 -23.61
CA LYS A 48 -10.04 55.61 -22.24
C LYS A 48 -11.31 56.03 -21.50
N ASN A 49 -12.23 55.09 -21.30
CA ASN A 49 -13.42 55.33 -20.48
C ASN A 49 -13.05 55.09 -19.00
N GLU A 50 -12.38 56.07 -18.40
CA GLU A 50 -11.81 56.02 -17.04
C GLU A 50 -12.84 56.32 -15.92
N SER A 51 -14.14 56.28 -16.20
CA SER A 51 -15.19 56.65 -15.23
C SER A 51 -15.89 55.48 -14.52
N ARG A 52 -15.64 54.23 -14.90
CA ARG A 52 -16.35 53.06 -14.34
C ARG A 52 -15.73 52.44 -13.08
N THR A 53 -14.47 52.74 -12.76
CA THR A 53 -13.76 52.15 -11.61
C THR A 53 -13.99 52.92 -10.31
N LEU A 54 -14.33 54.21 -10.36
CA LEU A 54 -14.47 55.05 -9.16
C LEU A 54 -15.82 54.87 -8.42
N GLY A 55 -16.89 54.51 -9.14
CA GLY A 55 -18.22 54.30 -8.56
C GLY A 55 -18.38 52.98 -7.79
N PHE A 56 -17.51 52.01 -8.03
CA PHE A 56 -17.59 50.69 -7.37
C PHE A 56 -17.09 50.75 -5.92
N PHE A 57 -16.04 51.53 -5.64
CA PHE A 57 -15.46 51.64 -4.30
C PHE A 57 -16.27 52.56 -3.34
N GLY A 58 -16.99 53.55 -3.86
CA GLY A 58 -17.83 54.45 -3.05
C GLY A 58 -19.03 53.75 -2.41
N ASN A 59 -19.71 52.88 -3.18
CA ASN A 59 -20.87 52.11 -2.70
C ASN A 59 -20.49 51.00 -1.72
N MET A 60 -19.28 50.45 -1.83
CA MET A 60 -18.79 49.40 -0.93
C MET A 60 -18.56 49.90 0.50
N LYS A 61 -18.09 51.14 0.69
CA LYS A 61 -17.92 51.75 2.02
C LYS A 61 -19.24 52.01 2.74
N SER A 62 -20.32 52.27 2.01
CA SER A 62 -21.67 52.45 2.58
C SER A 62 -22.31 51.11 2.93
N ALA A 63 -22.17 50.11 2.04
CA ALA A 63 -22.64 48.74 2.27
C ALA A 63 -21.97 48.07 3.49
N MET A 64 -20.68 48.32 3.72
CA MET A 64 -19.95 47.80 4.89
C MET A 64 -20.42 48.34 6.25
N LYS A 65 -21.27 49.38 6.29
CA LYS A 65 -21.89 49.86 7.53
C LYS A 65 -23.26 49.22 7.80
N ASN A 66 -23.82 48.49 6.84
CA ASN A 66 -25.10 47.81 6.99
C ASN A 66 -24.87 46.46 7.71
N PRO A 67 -25.47 46.23 8.89
CA PRO A 67 -25.28 44.99 9.65
C PRO A 67 -25.71 43.74 8.87
N MET A 68 -26.73 43.83 8.01
CA MET A 68 -27.18 42.70 7.18
C MET A 68 -26.13 42.31 6.13
N PHE A 69 -25.42 43.29 5.56
CA PHE A 69 -24.33 43.02 4.62
C PHE A 69 -23.15 42.35 5.33
N ILE A 70 -22.79 42.82 6.53
CA ILE A 70 -21.74 42.21 7.35
C ILE A 70 -22.08 40.76 7.70
N VAL A 71 -23.30 40.49 8.18
CA VAL A 71 -23.76 39.13 8.51
C VAL A 71 -23.75 38.22 7.27
N SER A 72 -24.24 38.71 6.13
CA SER A 72 -24.24 37.95 4.87
C SER A 72 -22.82 37.65 4.39
N PHE A 73 -21.90 38.60 4.52
CA PHE A 73 -20.49 38.42 4.19
C PHE A 73 -19.83 37.39 5.12
N LEU A 74 -20.10 37.43 6.43
CA LEU A 74 -19.60 36.43 7.38
C LEU A 74 -20.10 35.02 7.04
N PHE A 75 -21.40 34.86 6.75
CA PHE A 75 -21.93 33.55 6.31
C PHE A 75 -21.30 33.09 4.99
N PHE A 76 -21.07 34.01 4.05
CA PHE A 76 -20.38 33.68 2.80
C PHE A 76 -18.93 33.22 3.06
N GLN A 77 -18.17 33.90 3.92
CA GLN A 77 -16.80 33.49 4.27
C GLN A 77 -16.79 32.13 5.00
N ILE A 78 -17.72 31.89 5.91
CA ILE A 78 -17.88 30.59 6.58
C ILE A 78 -18.23 29.51 5.55
N GLY A 79 -19.11 29.79 4.60
CA GLY A 79 -19.48 28.89 3.52
C GLY A 79 -18.29 28.53 2.64
N VAL A 80 -17.54 29.53 2.16
CA VAL A 80 -16.32 29.35 1.36
C VAL A 80 -15.25 28.59 2.16
N GLY A 81 -15.04 28.94 3.43
CA GLY A 81 -14.10 28.24 4.31
C GLY A 81 -14.49 26.77 4.53
N SER A 82 -15.77 26.49 4.75
CA SER A 82 -16.30 25.13 4.91
C SER A 82 -16.13 24.31 3.62
N LEU A 83 -16.42 24.91 2.46
CA LEU A 83 -16.20 24.31 1.14
C LEU A 83 -14.71 24.02 0.91
N PHE A 84 -13.82 24.95 1.26
CA PHE A 84 -12.37 24.77 1.13
C PHE A 84 -11.85 23.64 2.04
N LEU A 85 -12.30 23.59 3.30
CA LEU A 85 -11.92 22.53 4.24
C LEU A 85 -12.45 21.16 3.79
N ALA A 86 -13.70 21.09 3.34
CA ALA A 86 -14.28 19.86 2.79
C ALA A 86 -13.56 19.40 1.52
N TRP A 87 -13.21 20.35 0.64
CA TRP A 87 -12.41 20.08 -0.55
C TRP A 87 -11.02 19.55 -0.16
N HIS A 88 -10.31 20.23 0.74
CA HIS A 88 -8.99 19.78 1.18
C HIS A 88 -9.03 18.40 1.85
N HIS A 89 -10.00 18.16 2.74
CA HIS A 89 -10.16 16.86 3.40
C HIS A 89 -10.49 15.74 2.41
N SER A 90 -11.42 15.96 1.49
CA SER A 90 -11.79 14.97 0.45
C SER A 90 -10.66 14.69 -0.54
N HIS A 91 -9.73 15.62 -0.72
CA HIS A 91 -8.56 15.45 -1.56
C HIS A 91 -7.36 14.83 -0.83
N ARG A 92 -7.46 14.55 0.47
CA ARG A 92 -6.44 13.75 1.17
C ARG A 92 -6.45 12.32 0.65
N PHE A 93 -5.27 11.73 0.53
CA PHE A 93 -5.10 10.37 0.03
C PHE A 93 -5.97 9.36 0.79
N ASN A 94 -5.97 9.39 2.13
CA ASN A 94 -6.81 8.49 2.94
C ASN A 94 -8.29 8.54 2.57
N ALA A 95 -8.85 9.73 2.34
CA ALA A 95 -10.26 9.89 1.99
C ALA A 95 -10.57 9.20 0.66
N ARG A 96 -9.74 9.43 -0.36
CA ARG A 96 -9.85 8.81 -1.68
C ARG A 96 -9.58 7.31 -1.65
N PHE A 97 -8.63 6.88 -0.82
CA PHE A 97 -8.28 5.47 -0.71
C PHE A 97 -9.40 4.67 -0.05
N LYS A 98 -10.14 5.26 0.91
CA LYS A 98 -11.36 4.65 1.48
C LYS A 98 -12.44 4.40 0.42
N ASP A 99 -12.52 5.19 -0.65
CA ASP A 99 -13.51 4.99 -1.72
C ASP A 99 -13.24 3.70 -2.53
N ILE A 100 -11.99 3.22 -2.55
CA ILE A 100 -11.56 2.09 -3.37
C ILE A 100 -10.99 0.92 -2.55
N SER A 101 -11.06 1.00 -1.22
CA SER A 101 -10.56 -0.03 -0.31
C SER A 101 -11.66 -0.52 0.64
N MET A 102 -11.48 -1.73 1.16
CA MET A 102 -12.30 -2.22 2.27
C MET A 102 -11.96 -1.47 3.56
N HIS A 103 -12.88 -1.52 4.55
CA HIS A 103 -12.67 -0.88 5.86
C HIS A 103 -11.30 -1.23 6.44
N SER A 104 -10.51 -0.21 6.75
CA SER A 104 -9.21 -0.34 7.36
C SER A 104 -9.08 0.70 8.47
N PRO A 105 -9.03 0.29 9.75
CA PRO A 105 -8.94 1.21 10.87
C PRO A 105 -7.69 2.10 10.85
N LEU A 106 -6.63 1.68 10.13
CA LEU A 106 -5.44 2.48 9.93
C LEU A 106 -5.76 3.77 9.15
N LEU A 107 -6.64 3.71 8.15
CA LEU A 107 -6.97 4.89 7.32
C LEU A 107 -7.75 5.97 8.07
N ASP A 108 -8.32 5.62 9.22
CA ASP A 108 -8.97 6.56 10.14
C ASP A 108 -8.00 7.16 11.17
N ARG A 109 -6.85 6.51 11.41
CA ARG A 109 -5.99 6.81 12.56
C ARG A 109 -4.61 7.34 12.21
N ILE A 110 -4.11 7.06 11.01
CA ILE A 110 -2.84 7.61 10.53
C ILE A 110 -3.05 8.35 9.21
N GLN A 111 -2.28 9.40 8.94
CA GLN A 111 -2.26 10.04 7.63
C GLN A 111 -1.21 9.35 6.76
N ILE A 112 -1.58 8.99 5.52
CA ILE A 112 -0.68 8.34 4.58
C ILE A 112 -0.41 9.31 3.42
N PRO A 113 0.72 10.04 3.42
CA PRO A 113 1.11 10.86 2.29
C PRO A 113 1.45 10.00 1.07
N LEU A 114 1.25 10.55 -0.12
CA LEU A 114 1.82 10.01 -1.35
C LEU A 114 3.07 10.80 -1.72
N VAL A 115 4.13 10.08 -2.07
CA VAL A 115 5.41 10.63 -2.52
C VAL A 115 5.83 10.01 -3.85
N PRO A 116 6.37 10.79 -4.79
CA PRO A 116 7.00 10.25 -5.97
C PRO A 116 8.24 9.44 -5.55
N ARG A 117 8.32 8.17 -5.94
CA ARG A 117 9.45 7.29 -5.66
C ARG A 117 9.91 6.60 -6.93
N LYS A 118 11.20 6.67 -7.21
CA LYS A 118 11.84 5.92 -8.29
C LYS A 118 12.26 4.55 -7.76
N SER A 119 11.92 3.48 -8.47
CA SER A 119 12.54 2.17 -8.20
C SER A 119 13.99 2.20 -8.64
N TYR A 120 14.84 1.52 -7.87
CA TYR A 120 16.23 1.32 -8.20
C TYR A 120 16.61 -0.16 -8.26
N ALA A 121 15.61 -1.05 -8.43
CA ALA A 121 15.79 -2.50 -8.50
C ALA A 121 16.33 -2.97 -9.87
N GLN A 122 17.13 -2.15 -10.54
CA GLN A 122 17.75 -2.50 -11.80
C GLN A 122 18.91 -3.47 -11.55
N TYR A 123 18.97 -4.53 -12.37
CA TYR A 123 20.02 -5.53 -12.26
C TYR A 123 21.40 -4.88 -12.34
N GLY A 124 22.22 -5.11 -11.30
CA GLY A 124 23.58 -4.57 -11.18
C GLY A 124 23.69 -3.07 -10.92
N MET A 125 22.59 -2.31 -10.83
CA MET A 125 22.62 -0.86 -10.78
C MET A 125 21.47 -0.30 -9.92
N GLY A 126 21.69 -0.09 -8.62
CA GLY A 126 20.90 0.88 -7.86
C GLY A 126 20.31 0.42 -6.53
N GLY A 127 19.86 1.43 -5.77
CA GLY A 127 19.17 1.32 -4.50
C GLY A 127 20.10 1.13 -3.30
N PRO A 128 19.59 1.28 -2.07
CA PRO A 128 20.37 0.95 -0.88
C PRO A 128 20.74 -0.52 -0.90
N GLU A 129 22.04 -0.82 -0.85
CA GLU A 129 22.54 -2.20 -0.88
C GLU A 129 22.06 -3.01 0.33
N ILE A 130 21.79 -2.34 1.45
CA ILE A 130 21.39 -2.97 2.72
C ILE A 130 20.23 -3.96 2.60
N TRP A 131 19.25 -3.70 1.72
CA TRP A 131 18.07 -4.55 1.56
C TRP A 131 18.33 -5.84 0.78
N ARG A 132 19.46 -5.92 0.08
CA ARG A 132 19.82 -7.03 -0.81
C ARG A 132 21.24 -7.55 -0.58
N ALA A 133 21.89 -7.09 0.48
CA ALA A 133 23.22 -7.51 0.88
C ALA A 133 23.19 -8.93 1.48
N GLU A 134 24.37 -9.53 1.58
CA GLU A 134 24.59 -10.76 2.34
C GLU A 134 24.26 -10.55 3.82
N PRO A 135 23.90 -11.61 4.57
CA PRO A 135 23.56 -11.51 5.98
C PRO A 135 24.64 -10.82 6.83
N SER A 136 24.22 -9.85 7.63
CA SER A 136 25.05 -9.18 8.64
C SER A 136 24.15 -8.57 9.72
N GLU A 137 24.75 -8.17 10.85
CA GLU A 137 24.02 -7.51 11.93
C GLU A 137 23.37 -6.20 11.45
N GLU A 138 24.03 -5.45 10.57
CA GLU A 138 23.47 -4.22 9.98
C GLU A 138 22.26 -4.51 9.09
N VAL A 139 22.31 -5.59 8.30
CA VAL A 139 21.19 -6.03 7.46
C VAL A 139 20.01 -6.43 8.32
N ASP A 140 20.24 -7.23 9.36
CA ASP A 140 19.15 -7.68 10.24
C ASP A 140 18.51 -6.50 10.98
N LYS A 141 19.29 -5.55 11.50
CA LYS A 141 18.76 -4.32 12.10
C LYS A 141 17.92 -3.49 11.11
N ALA A 142 18.35 -3.43 9.84
CA ALA A 142 17.60 -2.71 8.81
C ALA A 142 16.24 -3.38 8.53
N TRP A 143 16.21 -4.71 8.45
CA TRP A 143 14.96 -5.48 8.28
C TRP A 143 14.07 -5.39 9.53
N GLU A 144 14.61 -5.59 10.73
CA GLU A 144 13.87 -5.50 12.00
C GLU A 144 13.12 -4.18 12.17
N ARG A 145 13.73 -3.07 11.74
CA ARG A 145 13.11 -1.73 11.76
C ARG A 145 11.77 -1.71 11.02
N VAL A 146 11.68 -2.40 9.87
CA VAL A 146 10.52 -2.35 8.96
C VAL A 146 9.60 -3.57 9.07
N THR A 147 10.04 -4.63 9.77
CA THR A 147 9.25 -5.84 10.04
C THR A 147 8.60 -5.85 11.42
N ALA A 148 8.72 -4.78 12.20
CA ALA A 148 8.18 -4.74 13.57
C ALA A 148 6.64 -4.86 13.57
N GLU A 149 6.15 -6.08 13.79
CA GLU A 149 4.73 -6.42 13.81
C GLU A 149 4.09 -6.13 15.18
N TYR A 150 4.10 -4.86 15.59
CA TYR A 150 3.46 -4.44 16.84
C TYR A 150 1.94 -4.66 16.81
N LEU A 151 1.36 -4.84 17.99
CA LEU A 151 -0.09 -4.92 18.16
C LEU A 151 -0.73 -3.55 17.91
N PHE A 152 -1.88 -3.56 17.24
CA PHE A 152 -2.68 -2.39 16.94
C PHE A 152 -4.11 -2.61 17.44
N PRO A 153 -4.55 -1.91 18.51
CA PRO A 153 -5.87 -2.12 19.11
C PRO A 153 -6.99 -1.76 18.13
N VAL A 154 -8.00 -2.59 17.95
CA VAL A 154 -9.19 -2.26 17.12
C VAL A 154 -10.48 -2.35 17.91
N LYS A 155 -11.49 -1.55 17.56
CA LYS A 155 -12.80 -1.59 18.22
C LYS A 155 -13.66 -2.73 17.65
N GLU A 156 -14.71 -3.11 18.37
CA GLU A 156 -15.66 -4.12 17.86
C GLU A 156 -16.33 -3.67 16.53
N SER A 157 -16.58 -2.38 16.39
CA SER A 157 -17.11 -1.78 15.15
C SER A 157 -16.19 -2.01 13.95
N ASP A 158 -14.87 -1.88 14.15
CA ASP A 158 -13.86 -2.15 13.12
C ASP A 158 -13.93 -3.61 12.66
N ILE A 159 -14.03 -4.55 13.60
CA ILE A 159 -14.10 -6.00 13.31
C ILE A 159 -15.34 -6.31 12.47
N LYS A 160 -16.49 -5.75 12.84
CA LYS A 160 -17.74 -5.91 12.08
C LYS A 160 -17.64 -5.31 10.68
N ALA A 161 -17.04 -4.13 10.55
CA ALA A 161 -16.82 -3.47 9.26
C ALA A 161 -15.85 -4.23 8.36
N MET A 162 -14.88 -4.95 8.95
CA MET A 162 -14.01 -5.92 8.26
C MET A 162 -14.71 -7.26 7.95
N ARG A 163 -16.02 -7.39 8.22
CA ARG A 163 -16.83 -8.60 8.01
C ARG A 163 -16.33 -9.82 8.79
N LYS A 164 -15.83 -9.61 10.00
CA LYS A 164 -15.39 -10.68 10.92
C LYS A 164 -16.35 -10.79 12.11
N ASP A 165 -16.33 -11.95 12.76
CA ASP A 165 -17.11 -12.21 13.98
C ASP A 165 -16.30 -11.79 15.22
N PRO A 166 -16.68 -10.73 15.95
CA PRO A 166 -15.94 -10.29 17.13
C PRO A 166 -15.89 -11.31 18.26
N SER A 167 -16.84 -12.25 18.32
CA SER A 167 -16.92 -13.22 19.43
C SER A 167 -15.80 -14.26 19.43
N VAL A 168 -15.00 -14.34 18.37
CA VAL A 168 -13.82 -15.22 18.26
C VAL A 168 -12.51 -14.45 18.17
N VAL A 169 -12.54 -13.12 18.23
CA VAL A 169 -11.33 -12.27 18.17
C VAL A 169 -10.79 -12.07 19.59
N VAL A 170 -9.47 -12.05 19.73
CA VAL A 170 -8.80 -11.92 21.03
C VAL A 170 -8.94 -10.49 21.57
N PRO A 171 -9.62 -10.27 22.71
CA PRO A 171 -9.68 -8.96 23.34
C PRO A 171 -8.31 -8.59 23.93
N MET A 172 -7.98 -7.30 23.92
CA MET A 172 -6.81 -6.80 24.63
C MET A 172 -7.04 -6.78 26.14
N PRO A 173 -5.97 -6.80 26.95
CA PRO A 173 -6.07 -6.54 28.38
C PRO A 173 -6.70 -5.17 28.70
N GLU A 174 -7.28 -5.05 29.90
CA GLU A 174 -8.12 -3.92 30.33
C GLU A 174 -7.41 -2.54 30.24
N ASN A 175 -6.09 -2.50 30.40
CA ASN A 175 -5.27 -1.29 30.29
C ASN A 175 -5.12 -0.75 28.87
N HIS A 176 -5.60 -1.47 27.83
CA HIS A 176 -5.52 -1.06 26.42
C HIS A 176 -6.87 -0.66 25.82
N LYS A 177 -7.86 -0.34 26.66
CA LYS A 177 -9.15 0.23 26.21
C LYS A 177 -8.95 1.59 25.53
N ILE A 178 -9.80 1.89 24.55
CA ILE A 178 -9.85 3.19 23.87
C ILE A 178 -11.24 3.78 24.08
N ASP A 179 -11.32 5.01 24.58
CA ASP A 179 -12.58 5.69 24.92
C ASP A 179 -13.46 4.93 25.91
N GLY A 180 -12.85 4.11 26.79
CA GLY A 180 -13.56 3.24 27.73
C GLY A 180 -14.16 1.97 27.11
N GLU A 181 -13.99 1.77 25.80
CA GLU A 181 -14.44 0.58 25.08
C GLU A 181 -13.36 -0.51 25.05
N THR A 182 -13.79 -1.78 25.12
CA THR A 182 -12.91 -2.93 24.89
C THR A 182 -12.34 -2.89 23.48
N THR A 183 -11.02 -3.06 23.39
CA THR A 183 -10.29 -3.20 22.13
C THR A 183 -9.85 -4.65 21.93
N TYR A 184 -9.47 -4.96 20.70
CA TYR A 184 -9.09 -6.29 20.27
C TYR A 184 -7.74 -6.26 19.58
N MET A 185 -7.01 -7.36 19.66
CA MET A 185 -5.70 -7.48 19.02
C MET A 185 -5.83 -7.51 17.50
N ALA A 186 -5.03 -6.68 16.85
CA ALA A 186 -4.79 -6.77 15.41
C ALA A 186 -3.31 -6.45 15.12
N LYS A 187 -2.88 -6.80 13.92
CA LYS A 187 -1.58 -6.39 13.36
C LYS A 187 -1.83 -5.76 11.99
N SER A 188 -0.91 -4.91 11.56
CA SER A 188 -1.04 -4.22 10.27
C SER A 188 -0.55 -5.12 9.12
N ALA A 189 -1.38 -5.24 8.07
CA ALA A 189 -1.09 -6.13 6.94
C ALA A 189 0.18 -5.75 6.17
N VAL A 190 0.55 -4.45 6.12
CA VAL A 190 1.79 -4.04 5.43
C VAL A 190 3.03 -4.61 6.13
N TYR A 191 3.02 -4.68 7.46
CA TYR A 191 4.13 -5.27 8.22
C TYR A 191 4.13 -6.79 8.08
N HIS A 192 2.97 -7.44 8.02
CA HIS A 192 2.90 -8.87 7.73
C HIS A 192 3.50 -9.21 6.37
N ASN A 193 3.23 -8.40 5.33
CA ASN A 193 3.84 -8.58 4.02
C ASN A 193 5.37 -8.43 4.06
N ILE A 194 5.87 -7.41 4.77
CA ILE A 194 7.32 -7.17 4.89
C ILE A 194 7.98 -8.27 5.75
N HIS A 195 7.33 -8.73 6.81
CA HIS A 195 7.73 -9.90 7.60
C HIS A 195 7.83 -11.15 6.72
N CYS A 196 6.83 -11.42 5.89
CA CYS A 196 6.84 -12.55 4.96
C CYS A 196 8.03 -12.47 3.98
N LEU A 197 8.34 -11.27 3.49
CA LEU A 197 9.50 -11.05 2.63
C LEU A 197 10.82 -11.31 3.37
N ASP A 198 10.97 -10.84 4.61
CA ASP A 198 12.16 -11.12 5.44
C ASP A 198 12.28 -12.62 5.78
N TYR A 199 11.16 -13.30 6.05
CA TYR A 199 11.14 -14.73 6.29
C TYR A 199 11.68 -15.52 5.08
N ILE A 200 11.22 -15.16 3.88
CA ILE A 200 11.72 -15.76 2.63
C ILE A 200 13.19 -15.43 2.41
N ARG A 201 13.61 -14.18 2.67
CA ARG A 201 15.03 -13.78 2.60
C ARG A 201 15.90 -14.66 3.49
N LYS A 202 15.49 -14.89 4.74
CA LYS A 202 16.21 -15.76 5.68
C LYS A 202 16.24 -17.22 5.22
N ALA A 203 15.16 -17.70 4.59
CA ALA A 203 15.12 -19.03 3.97
C ALA A 203 16.06 -19.15 2.76
N VAL A 204 16.29 -18.08 1.99
CA VAL A 204 17.30 -18.05 0.91
C VAL A 204 18.72 -18.16 1.47
N TYR A 205 19.00 -17.44 2.56
CA TYR A 205 20.27 -17.51 3.29
C TYR A 205 20.25 -18.58 4.38
N HIS A 206 19.78 -19.77 4.03
CA HIS A 206 19.53 -20.87 4.97
C HIS A 206 20.75 -21.19 5.83
N ASP A 207 21.93 -21.33 5.23
CA ASP A 207 23.14 -21.74 5.97
C ASP A 207 23.56 -20.72 7.04
N HIS A 208 23.18 -19.45 6.88
CA HIS A 208 23.44 -18.40 7.86
C HIS A 208 22.41 -18.39 8.99
N TYR A 209 21.11 -18.42 8.64
CA TYR A 209 20.03 -18.26 9.63
C TYR A 209 19.59 -19.57 10.28
N TYR A 210 19.84 -20.70 9.64
CA TYR A 210 19.46 -22.04 10.07
C TYR A 210 20.65 -23.01 9.95
N PRO A 211 21.80 -22.71 10.61
CA PRO A 211 23.02 -23.53 10.47
C PRO A 211 22.84 -24.97 10.97
N ASN A 212 21.86 -25.20 11.86
CA ASN A 212 21.51 -26.53 12.37
C ASN A 212 20.30 -27.16 11.66
N GLY A 213 19.85 -26.57 10.54
CA GLY A 213 18.60 -26.94 9.87
C GLY A 213 17.37 -26.35 10.56
N THR A 214 16.19 -26.82 10.12
CA THR A 214 14.88 -26.30 10.56
C THR A 214 13.95 -27.39 11.12
N ASP A 215 14.50 -28.58 11.38
CA ASP A 215 13.76 -29.76 11.82
C ASP A 215 13.08 -29.58 13.19
N ASP A 216 13.62 -28.71 14.04
CA ASP A 216 13.04 -28.35 15.35
C ASP A 216 11.81 -27.43 15.22
N ASN A 217 11.54 -26.91 14.02
CA ASN A 217 10.35 -26.13 13.73
C ASN A 217 9.49 -26.84 12.65
N PRO A 218 8.47 -27.63 13.04
CA PRO A 218 7.66 -28.38 12.08
C PRO A 218 6.87 -27.48 11.11
N PHE A 219 6.75 -26.19 11.43
CA PHE A 219 6.05 -25.23 10.60
C PHE A 219 6.95 -24.48 9.63
N HIS A 220 8.29 -24.62 9.67
CA HIS A 220 9.18 -23.77 8.86
C HIS A 220 8.82 -23.77 7.38
N ALA A 221 8.75 -24.95 6.74
CA ALA A 221 8.39 -25.06 5.32
C ALA A 221 6.97 -24.59 5.03
N TYR A 222 6.01 -24.86 5.94
CA TYR A 222 4.63 -24.41 5.80
C TYR A 222 4.53 -22.88 5.91
N HIS A 223 5.30 -22.26 6.80
CA HIS A 223 5.36 -20.82 6.98
C HIS A 223 5.99 -20.16 5.75
N THR A 224 7.09 -20.70 5.21
CA THR A 224 7.66 -20.21 3.94
C THR A 224 6.63 -20.24 2.80
N ALA A 225 5.87 -21.35 2.67
CA ALA A 225 4.83 -21.46 1.65
C ALA A 225 3.66 -20.47 1.87
N HIS A 226 3.25 -20.26 3.13
CA HIS A 226 2.27 -19.23 3.53
C HIS A 226 2.76 -17.83 3.16
N CYS A 227 4.02 -17.49 3.46
CA CYS A 227 4.62 -16.20 3.11
C CYS A 227 4.60 -15.94 1.60
N ILE A 228 4.93 -16.95 0.80
CA ILE A 228 4.86 -16.86 -0.67
C ILE A 228 3.42 -16.58 -1.12
N MET A 229 2.44 -17.29 -0.55
CA MET A 229 1.03 -17.10 -0.89
C MET A 229 0.54 -15.69 -0.52
N ILE A 230 0.83 -15.22 0.70
CA ILE A 230 0.45 -13.87 1.15
C ILE A 230 0.99 -12.79 0.22
N LEU A 231 2.27 -12.88 -0.16
CA LEU A 231 2.88 -11.93 -1.09
C LEU A 231 2.25 -12.03 -2.47
N PHE A 232 2.00 -13.24 -2.97
CA PHE A 232 1.34 -13.44 -4.26
C PHE A 232 -0.08 -12.85 -4.30
N GLU A 233 -0.90 -13.14 -3.30
CA GLU A 233 -2.26 -12.59 -3.17
C GLU A 233 -2.22 -11.06 -3.06
N HIS A 234 -1.30 -10.50 -2.28
CA HIS A 234 -1.15 -9.05 -2.18
C HIS A 234 -0.75 -8.39 -3.51
N LEU A 235 0.27 -8.92 -4.18
CA LEU A 235 0.77 -8.39 -5.45
C LEU A 235 -0.25 -8.51 -6.59
N THR A 236 -1.13 -9.51 -6.54
CA THR A 236 -2.19 -9.70 -7.55
C THR A 236 -3.46 -8.92 -7.20
N CYS A 237 -3.73 -8.64 -5.93
CA CYS A 237 -4.82 -7.77 -5.48
C CYS A 237 -4.53 -6.28 -5.72
N SER A 238 -3.29 -5.86 -5.46
CA SER A 238 -2.84 -4.46 -5.54
C SER A 238 -1.71 -4.33 -6.57
N GLY A 239 -1.97 -4.80 -7.80
CA GLY A 239 -0.99 -4.83 -8.87
C GLY A 239 -0.45 -3.45 -9.26
N ASP A 240 0.82 -3.41 -9.66
CA ASP A 240 1.49 -2.22 -10.17
C ASP A 240 1.14 -1.99 -11.65
N PRO A 241 0.44 -0.91 -12.02
CA PRO A 241 0.12 -0.61 -13.42
C PRO A 241 1.31 0.02 -14.18
N GLY A 242 2.44 0.26 -13.51
CA GLY A 242 3.64 0.83 -14.13
C GLY A 242 4.23 -0.06 -15.23
N VAL A 243 4.66 0.57 -16.32
CA VAL A 243 5.33 -0.11 -17.43
C VAL A 243 6.83 0.20 -17.36
N TYR A 244 7.65 -0.83 -17.48
CA TYR A 244 9.10 -0.68 -17.65
C TYR A 244 9.47 -0.78 -19.13
N LEU A 245 10.54 -0.08 -19.50
CA LEU A 245 11.04 -0.06 -20.88
C LEU A 245 12.26 -0.98 -21.03
N PHE A 246 12.78 -1.03 -22.24
CA PHE A 246 14.05 -1.67 -22.55
C PHE A 246 15.02 -0.63 -23.08
N ARG A 247 16.31 -0.82 -22.78
CA ARG A 247 17.40 0.02 -23.27
C ARG A 247 18.52 -0.82 -23.85
N TRP A 248 19.30 -0.20 -24.74
CA TRP A 248 20.57 -0.75 -25.18
C TRP A 248 21.63 -0.47 -24.11
N MET A 249 22.48 -1.46 -23.84
CA MET A 249 23.64 -1.32 -22.97
C MET A 249 24.86 -1.73 -23.80
N GLU A 250 25.98 -1.04 -23.60
CA GLU A 250 27.26 -1.43 -24.18
C GLU A 250 27.56 -2.89 -23.78
N GLU A 251 28.35 -3.61 -24.60
CA GLU A 251 28.67 -5.04 -24.42
C GLU A 251 27.51 -6.05 -24.54
N PHE A 252 26.24 -5.63 -24.45
CA PHE A 252 25.07 -6.51 -24.60
C PHE A 252 24.55 -6.51 -26.05
N ASN A 253 24.40 -7.70 -26.63
CA ASN A 253 23.81 -7.90 -27.96
C ASN A 253 22.27 -8.01 -27.96
N ARG A 254 21.62 -7.64 -26.86
CA ARG A 254 20.18 -7.76 -26.65
C ARG A 254 19.66 -6.60 -25.79
N PRO A 255 18.37 -6.21 -25.91
CA PRO A 255 17.78 -5.21 -25.05
C PRO A 255 17.79 -5.66 -23.58
N ILE A 256 18.11 -4.73 -22.69
CA ILE A 256 18.09 -4.93 -21.23
C ILE A 256 16.92 -4.15 -20.64
N ALA A 257 16.13 -4.81 -19.78
CA ALA A 257 15.01 -4.17 -19.11
C ALA A 257 15.52 -3.01 -18.24
N ASP A 258 14.86 -1.85 -18.31
CA ASP A 258 15.06 -0.71 -17.42
C ASP A 258 13.92 -0.66 -16.40
N THR A 259 14.14 -1.29 -15.25
CA THR A 259 13.15 -1.38 -14.17
C THR A 259 13.15 -0.15 -13.24
N ASN A 260 13.92 0.89 -13.58
CA ASN A 260 13.99 2.12 -12.81
C ASN A 260 12.81 3.06 -13.09
N ILE A 261 11.60 2.62 -12.73
CA ILE A 261 10.38 3.36 -13.03
C ILE A 261 9.92 4.21 -11.84
N TRP A 262 9.33 5.37 -12.16
CA TRP A 262 8.71 6.27 -11.19
C TRP A 262 7.29 5.82 -10.84
N ARG A 263 6.94 5.94 -9.56
CA ARG A 263 5.62 5.65 -9.02
C ARG A 263 5.18 6.74 -8.05
N GLN A 264 3.88 6.84 -7.82
CA GLN A 264 3.34 7.49 -6.63
C GLN A 264 3.17 6.40 -5.56
N CYS A 265 3.96 6.48 -4.50
CA CYS A 265 3.99 5.48 -3.44
C CYS A 265 3.51 6.09 -2.12
N TRP A 266 3.07 5.24 -1.20
CA TRP A 266 2.91 5.67 0.18
C TRP A 266 4.25 6.12 0.74
N ASP A 267 4.24 7.19 1.51
CA ASP A 267 5.40 7.52 2.33
C ASP A 267 5.51 6.54 3.50
N PHE A 268 6.20 5.43 3.24
CA PHE A 268 6.32 4.35 4.20
C PHE A 268 7.00 4.76 5.51
N GLU A 269 7.89 5.76 5.49
CA GLU A 269 8.50 6.26 6.74
C GLU A 269 7.44 6.94 7.62
N THR A 270 6.61 7.81 7.05
CA THR A 270 5.48 8.41 7.79
C THR A 270 4.49 7.36 8.28
N VAL A 271 4.15 6.38 7.43
CA VAL A 271 3.27 5.26 7.82
C VAL A 271 3.87 4.54 9.02
N MET A 272 5.16 4.24 8.97
CA MET A 272 5.85 3.51 10.02
C MET A 272 5.91 4.30 11.33
N GLU A 273 6.28 5.57 11.27
CA GLU A 273 6.34 6.46 12.44
C GLU A 273 4.96 6.60 13.10
N GLU A 274 3.93 6.95 12.33
CA GLU A 274 2.58 7.16 12.87
C GLU A 274 1.92 5.87 13.35
N HIS A 275 2.19 4.73 12.69
CA HIS A 275 1.72 3.43 13.14
C HIS A 275 2.40 3.04 14.45
N ASN A 276 3.73 3.12 14.51
CA ASN A 276 4.49 2.76 15.69
C ASN A 276 4.17 3.66 16.88
N GLU A 277 3.82 4.92 16.68
CA GLU A 277 3.36 5.81 17.76
C GLU A 277 2.07 5.31 18.42
N LYS A 278 1.16 4.72 17.62
CA LYS A 278 -0.18 4.29 18.05
C LYS A 278 -0.26 2.79 18.39
N ALA A 279 0.83 2.06 18.16
CA ALA A 279 0.91 0.64 18.42
C ALA A 279 1.18 0.35 19.91
N VAL A 280 0.75 -0.83 20.34
CA VAL A 280 1.01 -1.39 21.67
C VAL A 280 2.35 -2.13 21.62
N LYS A 281 3.29 -1.70 22.48
CA LYS A 281 4.70 -2.15 22.47
C LYS A 281 5.15 -2.83 23.75
N ASP A 282 4.36 -2.74 24.81
CA ASP A 282 4.60 -3.33 26.12
C ASP A 282 4.08 -4.76 26.24
N MET A 283 3.52 -5.32 25.16
CA MET A 283 3.10 -6.71 25.08
C MET A 283 3.12 -7.24 23.64
N THR A 284 3.09 -8.56 23.52
CA THR A 284 2.99 -9.35 22.29
C THR A 284 1.80 -10.29 22.35
N GLU A 285 1.47 -10.94 21.24
CA GLU A 285 0.43 -11.97 21.22
C GLU A 285 0.71 -13.16 22.15
N THR A 286 1.99 -13.44 22.44
CA THR A 286 2.40 -14.57 23.29
C THR A 286 2.16 -14.33 24.78
N ASP A 287 1.97 -13.07 25.17
CA ASP A 287 1.68 -12.68 26.56
C ASP A 287 0.23 -12.97 26.96
N VAL A 288 -0.64 -13.33 26.00
CA VAL A 288 -2.06 -13.59 26.26
C VAL A 288 -2.39 -15.07 26.14
N ARG A 289 -2.93 -15.62 27.22
CA ARG A 289 -3.36 -17.02 27.28
C ARG A 289 -4.86 -17.14 27.04
N LYS A 290 -5.25 -18.13 26.22
CA LYS A 290 -6.65 -18.41 25.88
C LYS A 290 -7.45 -18.79 27.14
N PRO A 291 -8.49 -18.03 27.53
CA PRO A 291 -9.32 -18.38 28.68
C PRO A 291 -10.18 -19.63 28.42
N HIS A 292 -10.63 -20.29 29.49
CA HIS A 292 -11.55 -21.42 29.37
C HIS A 292 -12.93 -21.00 28.84
N GLY A 293 -13.53 -21.84 27.97
CA GLY A 293 -14.91 -21.66 27.52
C GLY A 293 -15.16 -20.56 26.48
N VAL A 294 -14.11 -19.85 26.03
CA VAL A 294 -14.24 -18.85 24.96
C VAL A 294 -14.60 -19.50 23.63
N LYS A 295 -15.42 -18.82 22.84
CA LYS A 295 -15.73 -19.26 21.48
C LYS A 295 -14.45 -19.25 20.64
N SER A 296 -14.27 -20.27 19.81
CA SER A 296 -13.10 -20.37 18.93
C SER A 296 -13.44 -20.99 17.59
N VAL A 297 -12.60 -20.73 16.61
CA VAL A 297 -12.64 -21.39 15.31
C VAL A 297 -11.83 -22.69 15.34
N PRO A 298 -12.26 -23.76 14.64
CA PRO A 298 -11.47 -24.97 14.53
C PRO A 298 -10.18 -24.73 13.74
N ALA A 299 -9.10 -25.37 14.15
CA ALA A 299 -7.85 -25.34 13.40
C ALA A 299 -8.00 -26.08 12.06
N PRO A 300 -7.41 -25.59 10.96
CA PRO A 300 -7.43 -26.28 9.68
C PRO A 300 -6.75 -27.65 9.74
N ASP A 301 -7.25 -28.62 8.97
CA ASP A 301 -6.72 -29.99 8.93
C ASP A 301 -5.22 -30.05 8.58
N GLY A 302 -4.76 -29.17 7.68
CA GLY A 302 -3.34 -29.09 7.30
C GLY A 302 -2.44 -28.79 8.50
N VAL A 303 -2.83 -27.82 9.34
CA VAL A 303 -2.11 -27.46 10.57
C VAL A 303 -2.14 -28.63 11.55
N MET A 304 -3.31 -29.24 11.76
CA MET A 304 -3.44 -30.39 12.66
C MET A 304 -2.61 -31.59 12.22
N ASN A 305 -2.47 -31.82 10.91
CA ASN A 305 -1.64 -32.89 10.38
C ASN A 305 -0.15 -32.65 10.64
N ILE A 306 0.32 -31.40 10.51
CA ILE A 306 1.71 -31.03 10.84
C ILE A 306 1.98 -31.32 12.32
N ILE A 307 1.12 -30.84 13.21
CA ILE A 307 1.24 -31.05 14.67
C ILE A 307 1.27 -32.54 15.00
N ARG A 308 0.28 -33.30 14.52
CA ARG A 308 0.19 -34.74 14.80
C ARG A 308 1.41 -35.50 14.29
N ASN A 309 1.93 -35.16 13.11
CA ASN A 309 3.12 -35.81 12.57
C ASN A 309 4.36 -35.53 13.40
N TYR A 310 4.54 -34.28 13.82
CA TYR A 310 5.67 -33.88 14.66
C TYR A 310 5.63 -34.53 16.05
N GLN A 311 4.42 -34.63 16.64
CA GLN A 311 4.21 -35.30 17.93
C GLN A 311 4.55 -36.80 17.93
N ARG A 312 4.65 -37.46 16.77
CA ARG A 312 5.06 -38.88 16.69
C ARG A 312 6.51 -39.08 17.13
N THR A 313 7.35 -38.08 16.91
CA THR A 313 8.77 -38.09 17.31
C THR A 313 9.03 -37.18 18.51
N HIS A 314 8.13 -36.24 18.80
CA HIS A 314 8.21 -35.29 19.93
C HIS A 314 6.93 -35.32 20.76
N PRO A 315 6.71 -36.35 21.60
CA PRO A 315 5.45 -36.56 22.31
C PRO A 315 5.07 -35.42 23.27
N ASP A 316 6.06 -34.68 23.76
CA ASP A 316 5.87 -33.56 24.68
C ASP A 316 5.65 -32.20 23.97
N TYR A 317 5.59 -32.18 22.63
CA TYR A 317 5.36 -30.95 21.87
C TYR A 317 3.94 -30.40 22.09
N ASP A 318 3.86 -29.20 22.65
CA ASP A 318 2.64 -28.42 22.80
C ASP A 318 2.60 -27.27 21.78
N PRO A 319 1.68 -27.29 20.80
CA PRO A 319 1.57 -26.22 19.79
C PRO A 319 1.08 -24.88 20.36
N GLY A 320 0.61 -24.86 21.61
CA GLY A 320 0.11 -23.66 22.29
C GLY A 320 1.09 -23.00 23.26
N GLN A 321 2.31 -23.55 23.43
CA GLN A 321 3.31 -23.00 24.35
C GLN A 321 4.08 -21.83 23.80
#